data_AF-A0A6A7AYI7-F1
#
_entry.id   AF-A0A6A7AYI7-F1
#
_cell.length_a   1.000
_cell.length_b   1.000
_cell.length_c   1.000
_cell.angle_alpha   90.00
_cell.angle_beta   90.00
_cell.angle_gamma   90.00
#
_symmetry.space_group_name_H-M   'P 1'
#
loop_
_entity.id
_entity.type
_entity.pdbx_description
1 polymer ?
#
loop_
_entity_poly.entity_id
_entity_poly.type
_entity_poly.pdbx_seq_one_letter_code
_entity_poly.pdbx_strand_id
1 'polypeptide(L)'
;MKLLIFTILVGTAFAAPTLSSRQNSTCDPEKVAQLVGGIQANLFVQKQELAGIKNLQKLEAKNGSTHFSKERQNVLVIQQLGIDIRAQNQQIATEINSPAIDGLNIVQGAQITEMRQVMGLTGDKANDQDVLGTLVKEVEDGTKQNEANLAAAQGQCNAQ
;
A
#
# COMPACT_ATOMS: atom_id res chain seq x y z
N MET A 1 -73.08 46.39 -23.63
CA MET A 1 -72.24 45.40 -24.34
C MET A 1 -70.81 45.93 -24.46
N LYS A 2 -69.88 45.44 -23.63
CA LYS A 2 -68.59 44.89 -24.07
C LYS A 2 -67.86 44.34 -22.86
N LEU A 3 -67.63 43.05 -22.95
CA LEU A 3 -67.00 42.14 -22.03
C LEU A 3 -65.49 42.40 -22.05
N LEU A 4 -64.86 42.68 -20.90
CA LEU A 4 -63.41 42.65 -20.76
C LEU A 4 -63.06 41.45 -19.90
N ILE A 5 -62.53 40.43 -20.59
CA ILE A 5 -62.19 39.12 -20.09
C ILE A 5 -60.90 39.24 -19.26
N PHE A 6 -61.00 38.81 -18.00
CA PHE A 6 -59.87 38.47 -17.14
C PHE A 6 -59.15 37.24 -17.72
N THR A 7 -57.84 37.34 -17.94
CA THR A 7 -57.00 36.17 -18.18
C THR A 7 -55.89 36.15 -17.12
N ILE A 8 -56.14 35.43 -16.03
CA ILE A 8 -55.12 35.09 -15.03
C ILE A 8 -54.39 33.86 -15.58
N LEU A 9 -53.15 34.05 -16.05
CA LEU A 9 -52.23 32.93 -16.30
C LEU A 9 -51.73 32.41 -14.94
N VAL A 10 -52.36 31.34 -14.45
CA VAL A 10 -51.79 30.52 -13.38
C VAL A 10 -50.78 29.58 -14.01
N GLY A 11 -49.53 30.01 -14.09
CA GLY A 11 -48.40 29.14 -14.38
C GLY A 11 -48.05 28.34 -13.13
N THR A 12 -48.55 27.12 -13.00
CA THR A 12 -48.05 26.17 -12.01
C THR A 12 -46.66 25.73 -12.43
N ALA A 13 -45.63 26.34 -11.86
CA ALA A 13 -44.28 25.81 -11.91
C ALA A 13 -44.26 24.50 -11.10
N PHE A 14 -44.32 23.36 -11.79
CA PHE A 14 -43.90 22.10 -11.21
C PHE A 14 -42.37 22.17 -11.03
N ALA A 15 -41.94 22.65 -9.87
CA ALA A 15 -40.60 22.40 -9.38
C ALA A 15 -40.52 20.88 -9.12
N ALA A 16 -39.98 20.14 -10.09
CA ALA A 16 -39.54 18.79 -9.84
C ALA A 16 -38.52 18.85 -8.70
N PRO A 17 -38.63 18.03 -7.64
CA PRO A 17 -37.55 17.90 -6.69
C PRO A 17 -36.35 17.42 -7.51
N THR A 18 -35.33 18.28 -7.63
CA THR A 18 -34.00 17.79 -7.95
C THR A 18 -33.64 16.90 -6.77
N LEU A 19 -33.85 15.60 -6.93
CA LEU A 19 -33.14 14.59 -6.20
C LEU A 19 -31.68 14.85 -6.53
N SER A 20 -31.06 15.76 -5.77
CA SER A 20 -29.63 15.73 -5.54
C SER A 20 -29.42 14.39 -4.87
N SER A 21 -29.26 13.36 -5.69
CA SER A 21 -28.53 12.18 -5.33
C SER A 21 -27.24 12.72 -4.75
N ARG A 22 -27.18 12.78 -3.41
CA ARG A 22 -25.93 12.59 -2.69
C ARG A 22 -25.43 11.25 -3.22
N GLN A 23 -24.72 11.29 -4.34
CA GLN A 23 -23.84 10.21 -4.73
C GLN A 23 -22.93 10.10 -3.52
N ASN A 24 -23.14 9.02 -2.80
CA ASN A 24 -22.29 8.60 -1.72
C ASN A 24 -20.96 8.22 -2.37
N SER A 25 -20.20 9.20 -2.86
CA SER A 25 -18.93 8.95 -3.51
C SER A 25 -17.98 8.53 -2.40
N THR A 26 -17.90 7.21 -2.18
CA THR A 26 -16.91 6.49 -1.36
C THR A 26 -15.45 6.70 -1.84
N CYS A 27 -15.23 7.66 -2.74
CA CYS A 27 -13.93 8.04 -3.27
C CYS A 27 -13.61 9.41 -2.68
N ASP A 28 -12.65 9.43 -1.76
CA ASP A 28 -11.94 10.62 -1.33
C ASP A 28 -10.66 10.70 -2.17
N PRO A 29 -10.61 11.55 -3.22
CA PRO A 29 -9.48 11.55 -4.16
C PRO A 29 -8.14 11.89 -3.51
N GLU A 30 -8.15 12.72 -2.46
CA GLU A 30 -6.93 13.09 -1.75
C GLU A 30 -6.38 11.90 -0.97
N LYS A 31 -7.23 11.21 -0.20
CA LYS A 31 -6.81 10.01 0.53
C LYS A 31 -6.46 8.85 -0.39
N VAL A 32 -7.13 8.70 -1.53
CA VAL A 32 -6.74 7.73 -2.56
C VAL A 32 -5.35 8.05 -3.11
N ALA A 33 -5.05 9.31 -3.40
CA ALA A 33 -3.73 9.72 -3.86
C ALA A 33 -2.65 9.47 -2.78
N GLN A 34 -2.94 9.75 -1.51
CA GLN A 34 -2.06 9.44 -0.38
C GLN A 34 -1.80 7.94 -0.28
N LEU A 35 -2.84 7.11 -0.36
CA LEU A 35 -2.71 5.65 -0.32
C LEU A 35 -1.85 5.13 -1.48
N VAL A 36 -2.12 5.59 -2.71
CA VAL A 36 -1.35 5.22 -3.90
C VAL A 36 0.12 5.61 -3.74
N GLY A 37 0.39 6.84 -3.28
CA GLY A 37 1.76 7.32 -3.03
C GLY A 37 2.47 6.51 -1.95
N GLY A 38 1.79 6.17 -0.87
CA GLY A 38 2.34 5.34 0.20
C GLY A 38 2.61 3.89 -0.25
N ILE A 39 1.76 3.30 -1.10
CA ILE A 39 2.00 1.97 -1.69
C ILE A 39 3.22 2.02 -2.62
N GLN A 40 3.37 3.06 -3.45
CA GLN A 40 4.54 3.25 -4.31
C GLN A 40 5.84 3.43 -3.50
N ALA A 41 5.78 4.21 -2.42
CA ALA A 41 6.91 4.35 -1.51
C ALA A 41 7.30 2.99 -0.91
N ASN A 42 6.32 2.15 -0.55
CA ASN A 42 6.60 0.81 -0.05
C ASN A 42 7.23 -0.10 -1.11
N LEU A 43 6.79 -0.06 -2.37
CA LEU A 43 7.44 -0.79 -3.47
C LEU A 43 8.91 -0.35 -3.65
N PHE A 44 9.19 0.94 -3.53
CA PHE A 44 10.55 1.45 -3.59
C PHE A 44 11.41 0.94 -2.44
N VAL A 45 10.86 0.87 -1.22
CA VAL A 45 11.54 0.29 -0.05
C VAL A 45 11.83 -1.20 -0.26
N GLN A 46 10.87 -1.99 -0.74
CA GLN A 46 11.08 -3.42 -1.00
C GLN A 46 12.15 -3.67 -2.07
N LYS A 47 12.29 -2.79 -3.06
CA LYS A 47 13.39 -2.84 -4.02
C LYS A 47 14.75 -2.64 -3.35
N GLN A 48 14.85 -1.71 -2.40
CA GLN A 48 16.08 -1.49 -1.63
C GLN A 48 16.37 -2.67 -0.70
N GLU A 49 15.34 -3.23 -0.06
CA GLU A 49 15.42 -4.40 0.80
C GLU A 49 15.98 -5.60 0.03
N LEU A 50 15.40 -5.91 -1.13
CA LEU A 50 15.87 -6.99 -2.00
C LEU A 50 17.32 -6.79 -2.44
N ALA A 51 17.72 -5.57 -2.74
CA ALA A 51 19.12 -5.26 -3.07
C ALA A 51 20.06 -5.51 -1.88
N GLY A 52 19.65 -5.13 -0.67
CA GLY A 52 20.41 -5.36 0.56
C GLY A 52 20.54 -6.84 0.90
N ILE A 53 19.46 -7.63 0.78
CA ILE A 53 19.50 -9.09 0.97
C ILE A 53 20.45 -9.74 -0.04
N LYS A 54 20.39 -9.33 -1.32
CA LYS A 54 21.32 -9.82 -2.36
C LYS A 54 22.78 -9.41 -2.08
N ASN A 55 23.01 -8.30 -1.40
CA ASN A 55 24.35 -7.94 -0.94
C ASN A 55 24.81 -8.80 0.24
N LEU A 56 23.92 -9.12 1.19
CA LEU A 56 24.21 -10.06 2.28
C LEU A 56 24.63 -11.43 1.74
N GLN A 57 23.96 -11.95 0.71
CA GLN A 57 24.34 -13.19 0.01
C GLN A 57 25.74 -13.15 -0.60
N LYS A 58 26.25 -11.97 -0.98
CA LYS A 58 27.63 -11.82 -1.48
C LYS A 58 28.64 -11.71 -0.34
N LEU A 59 28.20 -11.22 0.82
CA LEU A 59 29.04 -10.95 1.98
C LEU A 59 29.15 -12.15 2.93
N GLU A 60 28.17 -13.07 2.95
CA GLU A 60 28.19 -14.28 3.81
C GLU A 60 29.40 -15.19 3.54
N ALA A 61 29.97 -15.17 2.33
CA ALA A 61 31.18 -15.90 1.99
C ALA A 61 32.44 -15.38 2.71
N LYS A 62 32.31 -14.30 3.49
CA LYS A 62 33.37 -13.65 4.26
C LYS A 62 33.21 -13.83 5.77
N ASN A 63 32.46 -14.84 6.23
CA ASN A 63 32.28 -15.26 7.63
C ASN A 63 32.15 -14.09 8.62
N GLY A 64 31.00 -13.42 8.65
CA GLY A 64 30.67 -12.44 9.69
C GLY A 64 31.49 -11.16 9.63
N SER A 65 32.01 -10.78 8.46
CA SER A 65 32.77 -9.55 8.28
C SER A 65 32.02 -8.30 8.80
N THR A 66 32.76 -7.24 9.16
CA THR A 66 32.17 -5.96 9.57
C THR A 66 31.25 -5.37 8.48
N HIS A 67 31.55 -5.64 7.21
CA HIS A 67 30.69 -5.29 6.08
C HIS A 67 29.35 -6.03 6.13
N PHE A 68 29.34 -7.32 6.47
CA PHE A 68 28.10 -8.10 6.63
C PHE A 68 27.24 -7.51 7.75
N SER A 69 27.85 -7.27 8.92
CA SER A 69 27.13 -6.71 10.08
C SER A 69 26.51 -5.33 9.76
N LYS A 70 27.26 -4.47 9.05
CA LYS A 70 26.77 -3.16 8.62
C LYS A 70 25.62 -3.28 7.61
N GLU A 71 25.74 -4.15 6.63
CA GLU A 71 24.68 -4.35 5.63
C GLU A 71 23.42 -4.95 6.27
N ARG A 72 23.57 -5.87 7.22
CA ARG A 72 22.45 -6.45 7.98
C ARG A 72 21.69 -5.35 8.72
N GLN A 73 22.41 -4.43 9.37
CA GLN A 73 21.79 -3.29 10.04
C GLN A 73 21.07 -2.36 9.06
N ASN A 74 21.63 -2.12 7.87
CA ASN A 74 20.97 -1.33 6.83
C ASN A 74 19.66 -2.00 6.39
N VAL A 75 19.67 -3.32 6.16
CA VAL A 75 18.45 -4.08 5.80
C VAL A 75 17.39 -3.97 6.89
N LEU A 76 17.75 -4.08 8.17
CA LEU A 76 16.80 -3.93 9.28
C LEU A 76 16.16 -2.53 9.33
N VAL A 77 16.94 -1.48 9.05
CA VAL A 77 16.40 -0.10 8.97
C VAL A 77 15.42 0.04 7.80
N ILE A 78 15.74 -0.54 6.65
CA ILE A 78 14.87 -0.54 5.47
C ILE A 78 13.57 -1.32 5.76
N GLN A 79 13.67 -2.47 6.42
CA GLN A 79 12.51 -3.28 6.83
C GLN A 79 11.58 -2.51 7.77
N GLN A 80 12.14 -1.84 8.78
CA GLN A 80 11.34 -1.01 9.69
C GLN A 80 10.63 0.12 8.95
N LEU A 81 11.32 0.81 8.04
CA LEU A 81 10.68 1.83 7.19
C LEU A 81 9.53 1.24 6.36
N GLY A 82 9.71 0.04 5.82
CA GLY A 82 8.68 -0.67 5.07
C GLY A 82 7.47 -1.02 5.92
N ILE A 83 7.67 -1.45 7.18
CA ILE A 83 6.62 -1.72 8.16
C ILE A 83 5.82 -0.44 8.46
N ASP A 84 6.51 0.66 8.75
CA ASP A 84 5.87 1.91 9.13
C ASP A 84 4.99 2.47 7.99
N ILE A 85 5.50 2.45 6.75
CA ILE A 85 4.72 2.86 5.57
C ILE A 85 3.48 1.98 5.39
N ARG A 86 3.61 0.66 5.58
CA ARG A 86 2.47 -0.26 5.42
C ARG A 86 1.40 -0.05 6.50
N ALA A 87 1.80 0.23 7.73
CA ALA A 87 0.86 0.60 8.78
C ALA A 87 0.07 1.87 8.43
N GLN A 88 0.73 2.88 7.87
CA GLN A 88 0.06 4.10 7.38
C GLN A 88 -0.89 3.80 6.21
N ASN A 89 -0.46 2.97 5.25
CA ASN A 89 -1.30 2.56 4.13
C ASN A 89 -2.56 1.82 4.61
N GLN A 90 -2.42 0.90 5.58
CA GLN A 90 -3.56 0.18 6.17
C GLN A 90 -4.54 1.13 6.86
N GLN A 91 -4.03 2.13 7.58
CA GLN A 91 -4.87 3.14 8.22
C GLN A 91 -5.68 3.90 7.18
N ILE A 92 -5.03 4.47 6.15
CA ILE A 92 -5.70 5.23 5.09
C ILE A 92 -6.70 4.33 4.35
N ALA A 93 -6.28 3.12 3.98
CA ALA A 93 -7.14 2.15 3.30
C ALA A 93 -8.40 1.81 4.12
N THR A 94 -8.26 1.68 5.45
CA THR A 94 -9.41 1.48 6.35
C THR A 94 -10.33 2.70 6.35
N GLU A 95 -9.78 3.90 6.46
CA GLU A 95 -10.56 5.15 6.51
C GLU A 95 -11.42 5.37 5.25
N ILE A 96 -10.98 4.89 4.10
CA ILE A 96 -11.67 5.05 2.81
C ILE A 96 -12.34 3.77 2.30
N ASN A 97 -12.39 2.69 3.10
CA ASN A 97 -12.85 1.37 2.67
C ASN A 97 -12.24 0.94 1.33
N SER A 98 -10.91 1.09 1.20
CA SER A 98 -10.20 0.81 -0.03
C SER A 98 -10.28 -0.68 -0.39
N PRO A 99 -10.45 -1.05 -1.68
CA PRO A 99 -10.34 -2.44 -2.11
C PRO A 99 -8.94 -3.05 -1.89
N ALA A 100 -7.93 -2.23 -1.58
CA ALA A 100 -6.58 -2.69 -1.25
C ALA A 100 -6.43 -3.24 0.19
N ILE A 101 -7.43 -3.04 1.08
CA ILE A 101 -7.27 -3.31 2.52
C ILE A 101 -6.94 -4.77 2.83
N ASP A 102 -7.59 -5.73 2.16
CA ASP A 102 -7.38 -7.15 2.40
C ASP A 102 -5.95 -7.57 2.03
N GLY A 103 -5.47 -7.11 0.88
CA GLY A 103 -4.10 -7.38 0.44
C GLY A 103 -3.04 -6.67 1.29
N LEU A 104 -3.35 -5.51 1.87
CA LEU A 104 -2.48 -4.84 2.84
C LEU A 104 -2.44 -5.58 4.19
N ASN A 105 -3.50 -6.29 4.58
CA ASN A 105 -3.54 -7.06 5.83
C ASN A 105 -2.73 -8.36 5.76
N ILE A 106 -2.67 -9.01 4.59
CA ILE A 106 -1.89 -10.25 4.37
C ILE A 106 -0.40 -10.06 4.72
N VAL A 107 0.18 -8.92 4.35
CA VAL A 107 1.64 -8.71 4.40
C VAL A 107 2.18 -8.33 5.79
N GLN A 108 1.33 -7.97 6.76
CA GLN A 108 1.77 -7.49 8.06
C GLN A 108 2.47 -8.58 8.89
N GLY A 109 1.95 -9.82 8.86
CA GLY A 109 2.54 -10.95 9.58
C GLY A 109 3.88 -11.42 8.98
N ALA A 110 4.04 -11.29 7.66
CA ALA A 110 5.26 -11.70 6.95
C ALA A 110 6.47 -10.86 7.38
N GLN A 111 6.32 -9.54 7.49
CA GLN A 111 7.45 -8.64 7.80
C GLN A 111 8.06 -8.83 9.18
N ILE A 112 7.27 -9.21 10.18
CA ILE A 112 7.81 -9.52 11.51
C ILE A 112 8.69 -10.79 11.44
N THR A 113 8.30 -11.73 10.59
CA THR A 113 9.07 -12.96 10.34
C THR A 113 10.35 -12.64 9.59
N GLU A 114 10.26 -11.87 8.50
CA GLU A 114 11.40 -11.37 7.70
C GLU A 114 12.41 -10.62 8.57
N MET A 115 11.96 -9.72 9.44
CA MET A 115 12.84 -8.99 10.34
C MET A 115 13.55 -9.91 11.34
N ARG A 116 12.85 -10.92 11.88
CA ARG A 116 13.46 -11.91 12.77
C ARG A 116 14.50 -12.77 12.03
N GLN A 117 14.22 -13.17 10.78
CA GLN A 117 15.18 -13.89 9.94
C GLN A 117 16.44 -13.06 9.72
N VAL A 118 16.31 -11.77 9.34
CA VAL A 118 17.46 -10.87 9.15
C VAL A 118 18.25 -10.68 10.45
N MET A 119 17.58 -10.50 11.59
CA MET A 119 18.24 -10.41 12.90
C MET A 119 19.03 -11.68 13.25
N GLY A 120 18.55 -12.85 12.82
CA GLY A 120 19.17 -14.14 13.08
C GLY A 120 20.40 -14.46 12.22
N LEU A 121 20.61 -13.71 11.12
CA LEU A 121 21.74 -13.93 10.23
C LEU A 121 23.07 -13.71 10.95
N THR A 122 23.99 -14.65 10.79
CA THR A 122 25.29 -14.69 11.49
C THR A 122 26.46 -14.19 10.63
N GLY A 123 26.26 -14.12 9.32
CA GLY A 123 27.28 -13.89 8.32
C GLY A 123 28.08 -15.13 7.95
N ASP A 124 27.70 -16.31 8.45
CA ASP A 124 28.26 -17.60 8.02
C ASP A 124 27.37 -18.21 6.94
N LYS A 125 27.93 -18.34 5.74
CA LYS A 125 27.24 -18.92 4.58
C LYS A 125 26.59 -20.28 4.89
N ALA A 126 27.25 -21.14 5.67
CA ALA A 126 26.71 -22.48 5.96
C ALA A 126 25.39 -22.43 6.74
N ASN A 127 25.16 -21.36 7.51
CA ASN A 127 23.96 -21.17 8.33
C ASN A 127 22.94 -20.23 7.68
N ASP A 128 23.41 -19.28 6.89
CA ASP A 128 22.59 -18.15 6.42
C ASP A 128 22.05 -18.33 5.00
N GLN A 129 22.67 -19.17 4.15
CA GLN A 129 22.35 -19.23 2.71
C GLN A 129 20.88 -19.55 2.44
N ASP A 130 20.31 -20.53 3.16
CA ASP A 130 18.91 -20.93 3.00
C ASP A 130 17.96 -19.84 3.52
N VAL A 131 18.30 -19.20 4.64
CA VAL A 131 17.51 -18.10 5.21
C VAL A 131 17.48 -16.91 4.25
N LEU A 132 18.63 -16.54 3.68
CA LEU A 132 18.73 -15.47 2.68
C LEU A 132 17.98 -15.82 1.39
N GLY A 133 18.00 -17.09 0.97
CA GLY A 133 17.21 -17.58 -0.17
C GLY A 133 15.70 -17.44 0.07
N THR A 134 15.24 -17.77 1.28
CA THR A 134 13.85 -17.59 1.70
C THR A 134 13.47 -16.10 1.77
N LEU A 135 14.31 -15.26 2.37
CA LEU A 135 14.09 -13.81 2.45
C LEU A 135 13.92 -13.17 1.07
N VAL A 136 14.71 -13.59 0.07
CA VAL A 136 14.55 -13.11 -1.31
C VAL A 136 13.14 -13.43 -1.84
N LYS A 137 12.65 -14.65 -1.64
CA LYS A 137 11.31 -15.04 -2.09
C LYS A 137 10.21 -14.29 -1.36
N GLU A 138 10.31 -14.16 -0.04
CA GLU A 138 9.33 -13.47 0.79
C GLU A 138 9.18 -12.00 0.37
N VAL A 139 10.31 -11.30 0.16
CA VAL A 139 10.28 -9.91 -0.33
C VAL A 139 9.72 -9.81 -1.74
N GLU A 140 10.05 -10.73 -2.65
CA GLU A 140 9.49 -10.76 -4.01
C GLU A 140 7.98 -11.02 -4.02
N ASP A 141 7.49 -11.93 -3.18
CA ASP A 141 6.06 -12.23 -3.07
C ASP A 141 5.30 -11.09 -2.37
N GLY A 142 5.88 -10.48 -1.34
CA GLY A 142 5.39 -9.24 -0.75
C GLY A 142 5.34 -8.08 -1.74
N THR A 143 6.27 -8.02 -2.70
CA THR A 143 6.31 -7.00 -3.74
C THR A 143 5.13 -7.19 -4.70
N LYS A 144 4.91 -8.42 -5.18
CA LYS A 144 3.76 -8.75 -6.04
C LYS A 144 2.42 -8.42 -5.37
N GLN A 145 2.29 -8.74 -4.08
CA GLN A 145 1.07 -8.40 -3.34
C GLN A 145 0.88 -6.88 -3.27
N ASN A 146 1.94 -6.11 -3.07
CA ASN A 146 1.85 -4.67 -2.98
C ASN A 146 1.62 -4.00 -4.36
N GLU A 147 2.08 -4.61 -5.46
CA GLU A 147 1.70 -4.23 -6.83
C GLU A 147 0.20 -4.46 -7.09
N ALA A 148 -0.36 -5.58 -6.61
CA ALA A 148 -1.80 -5.83 -6.69
C ALA A 148 -2.60 -4.79 -5.86
N ASN A 149 -2.11 -4.44 -4.66
CA ASN A 149 -2.71 -3.40 -3.82
C ASN A 149 -2.67 -2.02 -4.51
N LEU A 150 -1.59 -1.71 -5.23
CA LEU A 150 -1.47 -0.47 -6.00
C LEU A 150 -2.55 -0.39 -7.08
N ALA A 151 -2.70 -1.46 -7.87
CA ALA A 151 -3.73 -1.52 -8.92
C ALA A 151 -5.14 -1.39 -8.34
N ALA A 152 -5.42 -2.05 -7.21
CA ALA A 152 -6.70 -1.94 -6.51
C ALA A 152 -6.97 -0.51 -6.02
N ALA A 153 -5.99 0.14 -5.37
CA ALA A 153 -6.12 1.51 -4.89
C ALA A 153 -6.33 2.52 -6.02
N GLN A 154 -5.62 2.35 -7.15
CA GLN A 154 -5.81 3.20 -8.34
C GLN A 154 -7.19 3.04 -8.99
N GLY A 155 -7.78 1.85 -8.90
CA GLY A 155 -9.12 1.56 -9.40
C GLY A 155 -10.26 2.09 -8.51
N GLN A 156 -9.98 2.52 -7.27
CA GLN A 156 -11.01 2.80 -6.26
C GLN A 156 -12.07 3.82 -6.72
N CYS A 157 -11.65 4.91 -7.35
CA CYS A 157 -12.55 5.96 -7.81
C CYS A 157 -13.23 5.66 -9.15
N ASN A 158 -12.77 4.62 -9.86
CA ASN A 158 -13.33 4.16 -11.13
C ASN A 158 -14.27 2.97 -10.96
N ALA A 159 -14.28 2.34 -9.78
CA ALA A 159 -15.11 1.20 -9.43
C ALA A 159 -16.50 1.58 -8.87
N GLN A 160 -16.89 2.85 -8.99
CA GLN A 160 -18.16 3.41 -8.49
C GLN A 160 -19.29 3.38 -9.52
#